data_AF-A0A356KYR5-F1
#
_entry.id   AF-A0A356KYR5-F1
#
_cell.length_a   1.000
_cell.length_b   1.000
_cell.length_c   1.000
_cell.angle_alpha   90.00
_cell.angle_beta   90.00
_cell.angle_gamma   90.00
#
_symmetry.space_group_name_H-M   'P 1'
#
loop_
_entity.id
_entity.type
_entity.pdbx_description
1 polymer ?
#
loop_
_entity_poly.entity_id
_entity_poly.type
_entity_poly.pdbx_seq_one_letter_code
_entity_poly.pdbx_strand_id
1 'polypeptide(L)'
;MFGVFQERLTRLPVRRPFATFALAALVLALAGASIASLRFQVDVAEVVETPAARVLSRTARLFGLNERAYLLIESPTPDEERLVRCGEALAARLRESELVDRVELGPPGAADETLARLLREAGPLWFEPERLDELRELLDPAGLEAQLLKQAERLALLGLGEVEGWVEQDPLELHRPFVRRLATLRGAQRFAGDSPLALSADRRALLVTVVTSRGTSDLGYARRVTETLRQAEREVLAQPWASELRVRATGGHLFAEESERIIREDITRGLGLCLVLALLLLAWGLRLAPWRTALLLAPTSWGLV
;
A
#
# COMPACT_ATOMS: atom_id res chain seq x y z
N MET A 1 51.72 -31.65 6.21
CA MET A 1 51.53 -30.39 6.95
C MET A 1 50.09 -30.21 7.46
N PHE A 2 49.07 -30.56 6.68
CA PHE A 2 47.64 -30.50 7.09
C PHE A 2 47.28 -31.36 8.33
N GLY A 3 47.82 -32.57 8.46
CA GLY A 3 47.49 -33.46 9.59
C GLY A 3 47.90 -32.91 10.96
N VAL A 4 49.10 -32.33 11.08
CA VAL A 4 49.60 -31.73 12.33
C VAL A 4 48.79 -30.48 12.71
N PHE A 5 48.28 -29.75 11.72
CA PHE A 5 47.42 -28.58 11.92
C PHE A 5 46.03 -28.99 12.43
N GLN A 6 45.40 -30.01 11.82
CA GLN A 6 44.13 -30.57 12.30
C GLN A 6 44.26 -31.12 13.73
N GLU A 7 45.35 -31.82 14.04
CA GLU A 7 45.57 -32.40 15.37
C GLU A 7 45.77 -31.34 16.46
N ARG A 8 46.38 -30.19 16.12
CA ARG A 8 46.48 -29.06 17.05
C ARG A 8 45.12 -28.37 17.26
N LEU A 9 44.31 -28.26 16.22
CA LEU A 9 42.96 -27.68 16.29
C LEU A 9 42.00 -28.55 17.12
N THR A 10 42.06 -29.87 17.00
CA THR A 10 41.18 -30.78 17.76
C THR A 10 41.57 -30.90 19.25
N ARG A 11 42.81 -30.58 19.61
CA ARG A 11 43.28 -30.60 21.02
C ARG A 11 43.00 -29.30 21.79
N LEU A 12 42.72 -28.20 21.10
CA LEU A 12 42.39 -26.90 21.71
C LEU A 12 41.14 -26.92 22.61
N PRO A 13 40.01 -27.54 22.18
CA PRO A 13 38.80 -27.70 23.01
C PRO A 13 39.04 -28.53 24.27
N VAL A 14 39.91 -29.55 24.18
CA VAL A 14 40.22 -30.45 25.30
C VAL A 14 41.09 -29.75 26.35
N ARG A 15 41.99 -28.85 25.92
CA ARG A 15 42.91 -28.14 26.83
C ARG A 15 42.29 -26.94 27.54
N ARG A 16 41.32 -26.25 26.93
CA ARG A 16 40.67 -25.05 27.48
C ARG A 16 39.17 -25.04 27.23
N PRO A 17 38.40 -25.95 27.87
CA PRO A 17 36.99 -26.16 27.56
C PRO A 17 36.15 -24.90 27.79
N PHE A 18 36.45 -24.13 28.84
CA PHE A 18 35.72 -22.90 29.15
C PHE A 18 35.94 -21.80 28.12
N ALA A 19 37.18 -21.62 27.64
CA ALA A 19 37.50 -20.61 26.63
C ALA A 19 36.85 -20.94 25.28
N THR A 20 36.81 -22.21 24.89
CA THR A 20 36.10 -22.63 23.67
C THR A 20 34.59 -22.47 23.79
N PHE A 21 34.01 -22.73 24.95
CA PHE A 21 32.58 -22.53 25.17
C PHE A 21 32.20 -21.04 25.15
N ALA A 22 33.01 -20.20 25.80
CA ALA A 22 32.83 -18.74 25.78
C ALA A 22 32.95 -18.17 24.37
N LEU A 23 33.93 -18.62 23.58
CA LEU A 23 34.10 -18.19 22.19
C LEU A 23 32.92 -18.64 21.31
N ALA A 24 32.47 -19.89 21.44
CA ALA A 24 31.31 -20.38 20.71
C ALA A 24 30.03 -19.62 21.08
N ALA A 25 29.81 -19.35 22.37
CA ALA A 25 28.68 -18.56 22.83
C ALA A 25 28.73 -17.11 22.32
N LEU A 26 29.92 -16.49 22.28
CA LEU A 26 30.11 -15.14 21.73
C LEU A 26 29.80 -15.10 20.24
N VAL A 27 30.30 -16.05 19.46
CA VAL A 27 30.02 -16.14 18.02
C VAL A 27 28.54 -16.41 17.76
N LEU A 28 27.91 -17.28 18.54
CA LEU A 28 26.46 -17.53 18.46
C LEU A 28 25.65 -16.27 18.79
N ALA A 29 26.05 -15.51 19.81
CA ALA A 29 25.42 -14.25 20.15
C ALA A 29 25.59 -13.19 19.04
N LEU A 30 26.78 -13.11 18.43
CA LEU A 30 27.06 -12.22 17.30
C LEU A 30 26.26 -12.63 16.05
N ALA A 31 26.18 -13.92 15.73
CA ALA A 31 25.39 -14.43 14.62
C ALA A 31 23.89 -14.19 14.85
N GLY A 32 23.40 -14.44 16.07
CA GLY A 32 22.02 -14.12 16.47
C GLY A 32 21.71 -12.63 16.36
N ALA A 33 22.62 -11.76 16.80
CA ALA A 33 22.50 -10.31 16.64
C ALA A 33 22.52 -9.90 15.16
N SER A 34 23.37 -10.52 14.33
CA SER A 34 23.44 -10.27 12.89
C SER A 34 22.13 -10.67 12.18
N ILE A 35 21.60 -11.85 12.48
CA ILE A 35 20.31 -12.32 11.93
C ILE A 35 19.16 -11.43 12.39
N ALA A 36 19.17 -11.00 13.66
CA ALA A 36 18.17 -10.05 14.17
C ALA A 36 18.26 -8.68 13.49
N SER A 37 19.44 -8.27 13.05
CA SER A 37 19.68 -7.01 12.33
C SER A 37 19.43 -7.09 10.81
N LEU A 38 19.15 -8.29 10.27
CA LEU A 38 19.01 -8.51 8.84
C LEU A 38 17.73 -7.84 8.32
N ARG A 39 17.91 -6.79 7.51
CA ARG A 39 16.80 -6.12 6.81
C ARG A 39 16.49 -6.92 5.57
N PHE A 40 15.35 -7.61 5.56
CA PHE A 40 14.81 -8.17 4.33
C PHE A 40 14.42 -6.99 3.44
N GLN A 41 15.04 -6.89 2.26
CA GLN A 41 14.56 -6.09 1.14
C GLN A 41 14.23 -7.10 0.05
N VAL A 42 12.95 -7.36 -0.18
CA VAL A 42 12.51 -8.24 -1.27
C VAL A 42 11.77 -7.37 -2.26
N ASP A 43 12.50 -6.84 -3.25
CA ASP A 43 11.87 -6.28 -4.43
C ASP A 43 11.64 -7.43 -5.42
N VAL A 44 10.38 -7.81 -5.64
CA VAL A 44 10.00 -8.89 -6.55
C VAL A 44 10.55 -8.65 -7.97
N ALA A 45 10.74 -7.38 -8.34
CA ALA A 45 11.31 -7.00 -9.62
C ALA A 45 12.82 -7.30 -9.74
N GLU A 46 13.54 -7.39 -8.61
CA GLU A 46 14.97 -7.76 -8.59
C GLU A 46 15.17 -9.28 -8.72
N VAL A 47 14.19 -10.08 -8.28
CA VAL A 47 14.27 -11.54 -8.36
C VAL A 47 14.08 -12.06 -9.78
N VAL A 48 13.39 -11.29 -10.64
CA VAL A 48 13.04 -11.69 -12.00
C VAL A 48 13.70 -10.75 -13.02
N GLU A 49 14.95 -11.05 -13.40
CA GLU A 49 15.69 -10.30 -14.43
C GLU A 49 15.18 -10.57 -15.85
N THR A 50 13.96 -10.11 -16.15
CA THR A 50 13.42 -10.17 -17.52
C THR A 50 13.38 -8.78 -18.16
N PRO A 51 13.46 -8.68 -19.49
CA PRO A 51 13.25 -7.40 -20.19
C PRO A 51 11.92 -6.73 -19.82
N ALA A 52 10.86 -7.53 -19.64
CA ALA A 52 9.55 -7.06 -19.20
C ALA A 52 9.59 -6.47 -17.78
N ALA A 53 10.25 -7.15 -16.83
CA ALA A 53 10.40 -6.63 -15.46
C ALA A 53 11.18 -5.31 -15.41
N ARG A 54 12.22 -5.15 -16.25
CA ARG A 54 12.96 -3.88 -16.37
C ARG A 54 12.12 -2.74 -16.94
N VAL A 55 11.27 -3.03 -17.93
CA VAL A 55 10.34 -2.03 -18.45
C VAL A 55 9.31 -1.66 -17.39
N LEU A 56 8.73 -2.66 -16.71
CA LEU A 56 7.75 -2.45 -15.65
C LEU A 56 8.34 -1.63 -14.48
N SER A 57 9.55 -1.95 -14.02
CA SER A 57 10.20 -1.21 -12.93
C SER A 57 10.54 0.22 -13.34
N ARG A 58 10.96 0.44 -14.60
CA ARG A 58 11.19 1.77 -15.14
C ARG A 58 9.88 2.57 -15.23
N THR A 59 8.81 1.96 -15.71
CA THR A 59 7.47 2.57 -15.74
C THR A 59 6.97 2.89 -14.33
N ALA A 60 7.14 1.97 -13.37
CA ALA A 60 6.74 2.19 -11.99
C ALA A 60 7.51 3.35 -11.34
N ARG A 61 8.82 3.49 -11.61
CA ARG A 61 9.62 4.64 -11.14
C ARG A 61 9.24 5.96 -11.80
N LEU A 62 8.86 5.93 -13.09
CA LEU A 62 8.52 7.14 -13.84
C LEU A 62 7.09 7.62 -13.56
N PHE A 63 6.15 6.71 -13.30
CA PHE A 63 4.73 7.02 -13.15
C PHE A 63 4.16 6.77 -11.75
N GLY A 64 4.99 6.35 -10.78
CA GLY A 64 4.57 6.18 -9.38
C GLY A 64 3.52 5.08 -9.17
N LEU A 65 3.54 4.01 -9.98
CA LEU A 65 2.48 2.98 -10.00
C LEU A 65 2.24 2.29 -8.64
N ASN A 66 3.22 2.32 -7.74
CA ASN A 66 3.17 1.62 -6.45
C ASN A 66 2.93 2.55 -5.26
N GLU A 67 2.86 3.86 -5.45
CA GLU A 67 2.77 4.89 -4.40
C GLU A 67 1.32 5.12 -3.90
N ARG A 68 0.41 4.22 -4.24
CA ARG A 68 -1.02 4.35 -3.92
C ARG A 68 -1.49 3.21 -3.03
N ALA A 69 -2.16 3.58 -1.96
CA ALA A 69 -3.01 2.70 -1.18
C ALA A 69 -4.48 3.04 -1.46
N TYR A 70 -5.31 2.03 -1.49
CA TYR A 70 -6.74 2.12 -1.75
C TYR A 70 -7.48 1.61 -0.51
N LEU A 71 -8.35 2.45 0.04
CA LEU A 71 -9.23 2.10 1.14
C LEU A 71 -10.65 1.99 0.58
N LEU A 72 -11.26 0.83 0.74
CA LEU A 72 -12.65 0.57 0.40
C LEU A 72 -13.48 0.60 1.68
N ILE A 73 -14.36 1.57 1.80
CA ILE A 73 -15.31 1.68 2.91
C ILE A 73 -16.60 1.03 2.44
N GLU A 74 -17.07 0.02 3.16
CA GLU A 74 -18.27 -0.76 2.83
C GLU A 74 -19.33 -0.58 3.93
N SER A 75 -20.58 -0.42 3.52
CA SER A 75 -21.76 -0.39 4.38
C SER A 75 -22.73 -1.52 3.97
N PRO A 76 -23.34 -2.24 4.94
CA PRO A 76 -24.33 -3.28 4.63
C PRO A 76 -25.60 -2.70 3.98
N THR A 77 -25.93 -1.45 4.29
CA THR A 77 -27.07 -0.70 3.74
C THR A 77 -26.60 0.48 2.90
N PRO A 78 -27.33 0.88 1.85
CA PRO A 78 -26.99 2.07 1.08
C PRO A 78 -27.14 3.30 1.97
N ASP A 79 -26.02 3.96 2.27
CA ASP A 79 -25.95 5.14 3.15
C ASP A 79 -24.77 6.01 2.74
N GLU A 80 -25.03 6.89 1.78
CA GLU A 80 -24.02 7.77 1.20
C GLU A 80 -23.43 8.72 2.26
N GLU A 81 -24.28 9.32 3.10
CA GLU A 81 -23.86 10.30 4.10
C GLU A 81 -22.87 9.70 5.11
N ARG A 82 -23.14 8.48 5.59
CA ARG A 82 -22.21 7.78 6.50
C ARG A 82 -20.92 7.37 5.82
N LEU A 83 -20.98 6.93 4.56
CA LEU A 83 -19.78 6.58 3.79
C LEU A 83 -18.89 7.80 3.57
N VAL A 84 -19.47 8.92 3.16
CA VAL A 84 -18.75 10.19 2.95
C VAL A 84 -18.15 10.70 4.24
N ARG A 85 -18.93 10.74 5.32
CA ARG A 85 -18.43 11.12 6.64
C ARG A 85 -17.26 10.24 7.11
N CYS A 86 -17.33 8.94 6.84
CA CYS A 86 -16.23 8.01 7.13
C CYS A 86 -14.98 8.31 6.30
N GLY A 87 -15.16 8.53 4.99
CA GLY A 87 -14.09 8.89 4.07
C GLY A 87 -13.41 10.21 4.46
N GLU A 88 -14.18 11.24 4.82
CA GLU A 88 -13.66 12.53 5.25
C GLU A 88 -12.92 12.45 6.58
N ALA A 89 -13.47 11.69 7.55
CA ALA A 89 -12.80 11.47 8.84
C ALA A 89 -11.47 10.74 8.66
N LEU A 90 -11.43 9.71 7.80
CA LEU A 90 -10.18 9.02 7.43
C LEU A 90 -9.21 9.96 6.73
N ALA A 91 -9.68 10.74 5.76
CA ALA A 91 -8.84 11.68 5.02
C ALA A 91 -8.24 12.75 5.95
N ALA A 92 -9.03 13.29 6.87
CA ALA A 92 -8.55 14.25 7.86
C ALA A 92 -7.41 13.67 8.72
N ARG A 93 -7.59 12.45 9.24
CA ARG A 93 -6.57 11.78 10.06
C ARG A 93 -5.32 11.41 9.29
N LEU A 94 -5.47 10.97 8.04
CA LEU A 94 -4.34 10.58 7.21
C LEU A 94 -3.51 11.79 6.75
N ARG A 95 -4.15 12.95 6.54
CA ARG A 95 -3.45 14.21 6.19
C ARG A 95 -2.58 14.75 7.32
N GLU A 96 -2.79 14.32 8.57
CA GLU A 96 -1.92 14.69 9.70
C GLU A 96 -0.56 13.96 9.65
N SER A 97 -0.44 12.89 8.85
CA SER A 97 0.79 12.10 8.74
C SER A 97 1.73 12.63 7.68
N GLU A 98 3.01 12.80 8.02
CA GLU A 98 4.08 13.15 7.08
C GLU A 98 4.37 12.04 6.03
N LEU A 99 3.75 10.87 6.18
CA LEU A 99 3.90 9.74 5.25
C LEU A 99 2.90 9.80 4.08
N VAL A 100 1.89 10.66 4.18
CA VAL A 100 0.80 10.77 3.20
C VAL A 100 0.92 12.12 2.51
N ASP A 101 1.05 12.11 1.19
CA ASP A 101 1.11 13.34 0.41
C ASP A 101 -0.29 13.93 0.20
N ARG A 102 -1.23 13.06 -0.20
CA ARG A 102 -2.63 13.45 -0.47
C ARG A 102 -3.59 12.29 -0.30
N VAL A 103 -4.83 12.64 -0.01
CA VAL A 103 -5.96 11.70 0.08
C VAL A 103 -7.07 12.21 -0.83
N GLU A 104 -7.47 11.36 -1.77
CA GLU A 104 -8.47 11.63 -2.81
C GLU A 104 -9.72 10.77 -2.53
N LEU A 105 -10.90 11.40 -2.42
CA LEU A 105 -12.18 10.69 -2.29
C LEU A 105 -12.90 10.55 -3.65
N GLY A 106 -12.40 11.25 -4.67
CA GLY A 106 -12.88 11.17 -6.05
C GLY A 106 -12.24 10.05 -6.85
N PRO A 107 -12.71 9.81 -8.09
CA PRO A 107 -12.11 8.83 -8.98
C PRO A 107 -10.61 9.13 -9.20
N PRO A 108 -9.76 8.09 -9.23
CA PRO A 108 -8.31 8.26 -9.27
C PRO A 108 -7.88 9.06 -10.51
N GLY A 109 -7.13 10.14 -10.27
CA GLY A 109 -6.66 11.04 -11.33
C GLY A 109 -7.58 12.22 -11.65
N ALA A 110 -8.73 12.35 -10.97
CA ALA A 110 -9.54 13.57 -11.07
C ALA A 110 -8.76 14.82 -10.61
N ALA A 111 -7.91 14.69 -9.59
CA ALA A 111 -7.14 15.80 -9.03
C ALA A 111 -5.80 16.11 -9.74
N ASP A 112 -5.55 15.59 -10.95
CA ASP A 112 -4.31 15.92 -11.68
C ASP A 112 -4.42 17.32 -12.31
N GLU A 113 -3.75 18.31 -11.71
CA GLU A 113 -3.70 19.70 -12.20
C GLU A 113 -3.29 19.81 -13.67
N THR A 114 -2.45 18.90 -14.15
CA THR A 114 -1.98 18.89 -15.54
C THR A 114 -3.12 18.50 -16.48
N LEU A 115 -3.88 17.47 -16.08
CA LEU A 115 -5.06 17.03 -16.80
C LEU A 115 -6.15 18.10 -16.72
N ALA A 116 -6.37 18.70 -15.54
CA ALA A 116 -7.31 19.80 -15.36
C ALA A 116 -6.96 21.00 -16.26
N ARG A 117 -5.68 21.39 -16.34
CA ARG A 117 -5.22 22.46 -17.25
C ARG A 117 -5.46 22.12 -18.72
N LEU A 118 -5.09 20.91 -19.14
CA LEU A 118 -5.33 20.46 -20.52
C LEU A 118 -6.82 20.41 -20.85
N LEU A 119 -7.65 20.01 -19.89
CA LEU A 119 -9.10 19.99 -20.05
C LEU A 119 -9.69 21.38 -20.18
N ARG A 120 -9.19 22.36 -19.42
CA ARG A 120 -9.59 23.77 -19.54
C ARG A 120 -9.29 24.34 -20.92
N GLU A 121 -8.04 24.20 -21.36
CA GLU A 121 -7.58 24.82 -22.62
C GLU A 121 -8.20 24.14 -23.86
N ALA A 122 -8.50 22.85 -23.78
CA ALA A 122 -9.04 22.08 -24.90
C ALA A 122 -10.55 21.79 -24.79
N GLY A 123 -11.26 22.35 -23.81
CA GLY A 123 -12.69 22.10 -23.54
C GLY A 123 -13.58 21.97 -24.79
N PRO A 124 -13.62 23.00 -25.66
CA PRO A 124 -14.42 22.98 -26.88
C PRO A 124 -13.98 21.92 -27.92
N LEU A 125 -12.70 21.52 -27.90
CA LEU A 125 -12.13 20.55 -28.84
C LEU A 125 -12.54 19.10 -28.53
N TRP A 126 -13.11 18.85 -27.35
CA TRP A 126 -13.61 17.52 -26.97
C TRP A 126 -15.02 17.21 -27.49
N PHE A 127 -15.72 18.21 -28.02
CA PHE A 127 -17.02 17.99 -28.65
C PHE A 127 -16.85 17.31 -30.00
N GLU A 128 -17.57 16.22 -30.20
CA GLU A 128 -17.64 15.55 -31.49
C GLU A 128 -18.42 16.45 -32.48
N PRO A 129 -18.08 16.40 -33.78
CA PRO A 129 -18.76 17.22 -34.80
C PRO A 129 -20.29 17.11 -34.74
N GLU A 130 -20.80 15.94 -34.38
CA GLU A 130 -22.23 15.61 -34.29
C GLU A 130 -22.92 16.24 -33.07
N ARG A 131 -22.16 16.75 -32.09
CA ARG A 131 -22.67 17.34 -30.84
C ARG A 131 -22.37 18.83 -30.70
N LEU A 132 -21.95 19.48 -31.79
CA LEU A 132 -21.72 20.92 -31.80
C LEU A 132 -22.98 21.73 -31.52
N ASP A 133 -24.17 21.17 -31.77
CA ASP A 133 -25.43 21.82 -31.43
C ASP A 133 -25.65 21.90 -29.91
N GLU A 134 -25.23 20.89 -29.15
CA GLU A 134 -25.24 20.94 -27.67
C GLU A 134 -24.30 22.04 -27.17
N LEU A 135 -23.12 22.19 -27.79
CA LEU A 135 -22.19 23.28 -27.46
C LEU A 135 -22.77 24.65 -27.81
N ARG A 136 -23.49 24.76 -28.94
CA ARG A 136 -24.17 26.01 -29.33
C ARG A 136 -25.27 26.40 -28.35
N GLU A 137 -26.10 25.46 -27.93
CA GLU A 137 -27.14 25.70 -26.92
C GLU A 137 -26.54 26.13 -25.58
N LEU A 138 -25.39 25.55 -25.20
CA LEU A 138 -24.70 25.87 -23.95
C LEU A 138 -24.03 27.25 -23.98
N LEU A 139 -23.60 27.70 -25.16
CA LEU A 139 -23.02 29.03 -25.39
C LEU A 139 -24.05 30.11 -25.75
N ASP A 140 -25.32 29.74 -25.92
CA ASP A 140 -26.42 30.69 -26.10
C ASP A 140 -26.66 31.48 -24.79
N PRO A 141 -27.09 32.76 -24.83
CA PRO A 141 -27.25 33.57 -23.62
C PRO A 141 -28.16 32.91 -22.57
N ALA A 142 -29.22 32.22 -23.01
CA ALA A 142 -30.12 31.50 -22.12
C ALA A 142 -29.45 30.26 -21.48
N GLY A 143 -28.59 29.56 -22.24
CA GLY A 143 -27.84 28.39 -21.76
C GLY A 143 -26.75 28.78 -20.76
N LEU A 144 -26.04 29.88 -21.02
CA LEU A 144 -25.06 30.46 -20.10
C LEU A 144 -25.70 30.86 -18.78
N GLU A 145 -26.83 31.58 -18.83
CA GLU A 145 -27.55 32.01 -17.63
C GLU A 145 -28.03 30.83 -16.79
N ALA A 146 -28.65 29.82 -17.44
CA ALA A 146 -29.10 28.61 -16.75
C ALA A 146 -27.95 27.83 -16.10
N GLN A 147 -26.81 27.72 -16.79
CA GLN A 147 -25.64 27.00 -16.26
C GLN A 147 -24.98 27.74 -15.10
N LEU A 148 -24.87 29.07 -15.18
CA LEU A 148 -24.36 29.89 -14.07
C LEU A 148 -25.28 29.83 -12.85
N LEU A 149 -26.61 29.85 -13.04
CA LEU A 149 -27.58 29.72 -11.95
C LEU A 149 -27.41 28.37 -11.23
N LYS A 150 -27.28 27.29 -12.00
CA LYS A 150 -27.03 25.95 -11.47
C LYS A 150 -25.72 25.87 -10.68
N GLN A 151 -24.65 26.50 -11.15
CA GLN A 151 -23.39 26.53 -10.39
C GLN A 151 -23.50 27.39 -9.13
N ALA A 152 -24.22 28.52 -9.18
CA ALA A 152 -24.46 29.36 -8.01
C ALA A 152 -25.26 28.61 -6.93
N GLU A 153 -26.28 27.84 -7.33
CA GLU A 153 -27.04 26.96 -6.42
C GLU A 153 -26.15 25.87 -5.81
N ARG A 154 -25.22 25.30 -6.58
CA ARG A 154 -24.25 24.32 -6.07
C ARG A 154 -23.28 24.93 -5.07
N LEU A 155 -22.75 26.11 -5.34
CA LEU A 155 -21.86 26.84 -4.42
C LEU A 155 -22.59 27.29 -3.15
N ALA A 156 -23.91 27.49 -3.22
CA ALA A 156 -24.72 27.82 -2.05
C ALA A 156 -24.92 26.64 -1.08
N LEU A 157 -24.64 25.41 -1.51
CA LEU A 157 -24.64 24.24 -0.64
C LEU A 157 -23.31 24.18 0.14
N LEU A 158 -23.37 24.46 1.45
CA LEU A 158 -22.22 24.47 2.35
C LEU A 158 -21.49 23.12 2.37
N GLY A 159 -20.16 23.15 2.22
CA GLY A 159 -19.27 22.02 2.54
C GLY A 159 -18.63 21.27 1.38
N LEU A 160 -18.55 21.83 0.17
CA LEU A 160 -18.15 21.06 -1.02
C LEU A 160 -16.64 21.06 -1.38
N GLY A 161 -15.78 21.76 -0.63
CA GLY A 161 -14.31 21.65 -0.72
C GLY A 161 -13.76 21.69 -2.16
N GLU A 162 -13.42 20.52 -2.73
CA GLU A 162 -12.85 20.40 -4.08
C GLU A 162 -13.81 20.85 -5.21
N VAL A 163 -15.13 20.78 -5.02
CA VAL A 163 -16.11 21.18 -6.05
C VAL A 163 -16.08 22.68 -6.30
N GLU A 164 -15.79 23.50 -5.29
CA GLU A 164 -15.64 24.96 -5.45
C GLU A 164 -14.52 25.29 -6.44
N GLY A 165 -13.38 24.58 -6.32
CA GLY A 165 -12.25 24.72 -7.24
C GLY A 165 -12.58 24.30 -8.67
N TRP A 166 -13.45 23.30 -8.86
CA TRP A 166 -13.90 22.89 -10.20
C TRP A 166 -14.85 23.89 -10.84
N VAL A 167 -15.78 24.45 -10.06
CA VAL A 167 -16.72 25.47 -10.55
C VAL A 167 -16.00 26.76 -10.93
N GLU A 168 -14.97 27.16 -10.16
CA GLU A 168 -14.12 28.31 -10.49
C GLU A 168 -13.32 28.08 -11.78
N GLN A 169 -12.88 26.85 -12.02
CA GLN A 169 -12.02 26.49 -13.14
C GLN A 169 -12.75 26.17 -14.45
N ASP A 170 -13.98 25.65 -14.38
CA ASP A 170 -14.84 25.35 -15.54
C ASP A 170 -16.32 25.60 -15.20
N PRO A 171 -16.76 26.87 -15.15
CA PRO A 171 -18.13 27.23 -14.78
C PRO A 171 -19.18 26.69 -15.77
N LEU A 172 -18.76 26.41 -17.01
CA LEU A 172 -19.63 25.90 -18.07
C LEU A 172 -19.66 24.37 -18.13
N GLU A 173 -18.84 23.66 -17.35
CA GLU A 173 -18.68 22.21 -17.42
C GLU A 173 -18.28 21.70 -18.81
N LEU A 174 -17.46 22.44 -19.55
CA LEU A 174 -16.97 22.06 -20.88
C LEU A 174 -16.17 20.75 -20.87
N HIS A 175 -15.65 20.32 -19.72
CA HIS A 175 -15.01 19.02 -19.55
C HIS A 175 -15.97 17.81 -19.62
N ARG A 176 -17.29 18.01 -19.55
CA ARG A 176 -18.29 16.92 -19.52
C ARG A 176 -18.20 15.91 -20.66
N PRO A 177 -18.06 16.31 -21.94
CA PRO A 177 -17.95 15.36 -23.05
C PRO A 177 -16.71 14.47 -22.91
N PHE A 178 -15.59 15.04 -22.46
CA PHE A 178 -14.37 14.29 -22.19
C PHE A 178 -14.55 13.29 -21.06
N VAL A 179 -15.15 13.69 -19.93
CA VAL A 179 -15.44 12.77 -18.81
C VAL A 179 -16.39 11.65 -19.24
N ARG A 180 -17.42 11.94 -20.04
CA ARG A 180 -18.29 10.92 -20.62
C ARG A 180 -17.52 9.95 -21.51
N ARG A 181 -16.61 10.45 -22.34
CA ARG A 181 -15.79 9.60 -23.22
C ARG A 181 -14.80 8.75 -22.43
N LEU A 182 -14.15 9.30 -21.40
CA LEU A 182 -13.36 8.54 -20.44
C LEU A 182 -14.19 7.43 -19.77
N ALA A 183 -15.43 7.74 -19.38
CA ALA A 183 -16.33 6.76 -18.78
C ALA A 183 -16.64 5.58 -19.73
N THR A 184 -16.62 5.80 -21.05
CA THR A 184 -16.80 4.73 -22.06
C THR A 184 -15.56 3.87 -22.29
N LEU A 185 -14.35 4.33 -21.95
CA LEU A 185 -13.07 3.65 -22.25
C LEU A 185 -12.73 2.43 -21.35
N ARG A 186 -13.72 1.87 -20.64
CA ARG A 186 -13.66 0.70 -19.72
C ARG A 186 -13.04 0.99 -18.34
N GLY A 187 -13.79 0.62 -17.29
CA GLY A 187 -13.37 0.62 -15.88
C GLY A 187 -14.16 1.57 -14.98
N ALA A 188 -14.54 2.74 -15.49
CA ALA A 188 -15.26 3.78 -14.73
C ALA A 188 -16.78 3.55 -14.58
N GLN A 189 -17.36 2.60 -15.32
CA GLN A 189 -18.83 2.34 -15.36
C GLN A 189 -19.45 1.77 -14.07
N ARG A 190 -18.69 1.59 -12.99
CA ARG A 190 -19.22 1.07 -11.71
C ARG A 190 -19.39 2.13 -10.64
N PHE A 191 -18.94 3.36 -10.91
CA PHE A 191 -19.10 4.47 -9.99
C PHE A 191 -20.42 5.20 -10.27
N ALA A 192 -21.03 5.75 -9.21
CA ALA A 192 -22.22 6.56 -9.30
C ALA A 192 -21.89 7.85 -10.10
N GLY A 193 -22.28 7.90 -11.37
CA GLY A 193 -21.90 8.98 -12.31
C GLY A 193 -22.54 10.34 -12.02
N ASP A 194 -23.40 10.42 -11.00
CA ASP A 194 -24.04 11.62 -10.46
C ASP A 194 -23.25 12.27 -9.32
N SER A 195 -22.25 11.58 -8.74
CA SER A 195 -21.44 12.08 -7.63
C SER A 195 -19.98 12.34 -8.03
N PRO A 196 -19.34 13.43 -7.55
CA PRO A 196 -17.90 13.65 -7.74
C PRO A 196 -17.03 12.65 -6.96
N LEU A 197 -17.64 11.85 -6.07
CA LEU A 197 -16.97 10.87 -5.23
C LEU A 197 -16.87 9.52 -5.93
N ALA A 198 -15.87 8.72 -5.56
CA ALA A 198 -15.71 7.35 -6.03
C ALA A 198 -16.66 6.36 -5.31
N LEU A 199 -17.96 6.66 -5.34
CA LEU A 199 -19.04 5.85 -4.78
C LEU A 199 -19.43 4.72 -5.73
N SER A 200 -19.74 3.55 -5.19
CA SER A 200 -20.34 2.46 -5.97
C SER A 200 -21.74 2.83 -6.44
N ALA A 201 -22.17 2.28 -7.58
CA ALA A 201 -23.50 2.52 -8.15
C ALA A 201 -24.67 2.17 -7.20
N ASP A 202 -24.46 1.23 -6.28
CA ASP A 202 -25.43 0.83 -5.25
C ASP A 202 -25.34 1.65 -3.94
N ARG A 203 -24.45 2.65 -3.88
CA ARG A 203 -24.20 3.52 -2.70
C ARG A 203 -23.84 2.75 -1.43
N ARG A 204 -23.24 1.58 -1.58
CA ARG A 204 -22.80 0.73 -0.46
C ARG A 204 -21.30 0.76 -0.23
N ALA A 205 -20.53 1.30 -1.17
CA ALA A 205 -19.10 1.41 -1.02
C ALA A 205 -18.56 2.77 -1.48
N LEU A 206 -17.54 3.25 -0.78
CA LEU A 206 -16.76 4.43 -1.14
C LEU A 206 -15.30 4.02 -1.26
N LEU A 207 -14.68 4.36 -2.39
CA LEU A 207 -13.25 4.19 -2.61
C LEU A 207 -12.51 5.46 -2.22
N VAL A 208 -11.51 5.34 -1.35
CA VAL A 208 -10.59 6.42 -0.97
C VAL A 208 -9.20 6.05 -1.44
N THR A 209 -8.55 6.94 -2.18
CA THR A 209 -7.19 6.75 -2.68
C THR A 209 -6.22 7.57 -1.82
N VAL A 210 -5.21 6.93 -1.28
CA VAL A 210 -4.16 7.53 -0.47
C VAL A 210 -2.87 7.48 -1.27
N VAL A 211 -2.29 8.65 -1.54
CA VAL A 211 -1.00 8.77 -2.23
C VAL A 211 0.09 9.00 -1.18
N THR A 212 1.12 8.16 -1.22
CA THR A 212 2.25 8.19 -0.30
C THR A 212 3.44 8.91 -0.93
N SER A 213 4.30 9.47 -0.09
CA SER A 213 5.46 10.26 -0.51
C SER A 213 6.61 9.45 -1.10
N ARG A 214 6.60 8.12 -0.93
CA ARG A 214 7.68 7.22 -1.37
C ARG A 214 7.11 5.91 -1.89
N GLY A 215 7.80 5.35 -2.88
CA GLY A 215 7.49 4.03 -3.44
C GLY A 215 7.68 2.85 -2.48
N THR A 216 7.22 1.68 -2.91
CA THR A 216 7.09 0.46 -2.10
C THR A 216 8.37 -0.30 -1.81
N SER A 217 9.49 0.09 -2.40
CA SER A 217 10.77 -0.63 -2.26
C SER A 217 11.38 -0.50 -0.85
N ASP A 218 11.01 0.51 -0.07
CA ASP A 218 11.39 0.63 1.34
C ASP A 218 10.34 -0.06 2.23
N LEU A 219 10.62 -1.30 2.65
CA LEU A 219 9.75 -2.07 3.53
C LEU A 219 9.53 -1.43 4.90
N GLY A 220 10.54 -0.72 5.43
CA GLY A 220 10.39 0.02 6.68
C GLY A 220 9.41 1.19 6.55
N TYR A 221 9.42 1.86 5.40
CA TYR A 221 8.43 2.88 5.07
C TYR A 221 7.04 2.27 4.84
N ALA A 222 6.93 1.19 4.06
CA ALA A 222 5.67 0.49 3.79
C ALA A 222 4.99 0.02 5.09
N ARG A 223 5.78 -0.46 6.07
CA ARG A 223 5.29 -0.82 7.40
C ARG A 223 4.74 0.38 8.16
N ARG A 224 5.45 1.50 8.22
CA ARG A 224 4.98 2.73 8.89
C ARG A 224 3.69 3.28 8.27
N VAL A 225 3.61 3.28 6.94
CA VAL A 225 2.39 3.65 6.20
C VAL A 225 1.23 2.73 6.59
N THR A 226 1.45 1.41 6.57
CA THR A 226 0.43 0.42 6.93
C THR A 226 -0.04 0.57 8.39
N GLU A 227 0.89 0.82 9.31
CA GLU A 227 0.58 1.08 10.73
C GLU A 227 -0.25 2.37 10.89
N THR A 228 0.07 3.42 10.14
CA THR A 228 -0.68 4.69 10.12
C THR A 228 -2.09 4.48 9.57
N LEU A 229 -2.24 3.75 8.45
CA LEU A 229 -3.54 3.42 7.86
C LEU A 229 -4.42 2.62 8.84
N ARG A 230 -3.87 1.56 9.45
CA ARG A 230 -4.57 0.74 10.45
C ARG A 230 -4.90 1.52 11.73
N GLN A 231 -4.08 2.49 12.11
CA GLN A 231 -4.37 3.36 13.25
C GLN A 231 -5.53 4.31 12.95
N ALA A 232 -5.48 5.02 11.82
CA ALA A 232 -6.56 5.91 11.38
C ALA A 232 -7.88 5.16 11.24
N GLU A 233 -7.86 3.95 10.65
CA GLU A 233 -9.02 3.06 10.57
C GLU A 233 -9.62 2.77 11.95
N ARG A 234 -8.80 2.33 12.92
CA ARG A 234 -9.27 2.02 14.27
C ARG A 234 -9.85 3.22 15.00
N GLU A 235 -9.24 4.39 14.85
CA GLU A 235 -9.72 5.63 15.46
C GLU A 235 -11.06 6.09 14.89
N VAL A 236 -11.24 5.98 13.56
CA VAL A 236 -12.49 6.38 12.90
C VAL A 236 -13.60 5.36 13.16
N LEU A 237 -13.31 4.06 13.06
CA LEU A 237 -14.29 2.99 13.31
C LEU A 237 -14.69 2.87 14.78
N ALA A 238 -13.91 3.43 15.71
CA ALA A 238 -14.30 3.52 17.12
C ALA A 238 -15.44 4.52 17.38
N GLN A 239 -15.76 5.39 16.43
CA GLN A 239 -16.80 6.40 16.61
C GLN A 239 -18.21 5.77 16.51
N PRO A 240 -19.20 6.21 17.32
CA PRO A 240 -20.52 5.57 17.37
C PRO A 240 -21.28 5.55 16.04
N TRP A 241 -21.06 6.56 15.20
CA TRP A 241 -21.70 6.69 13.89
C TRP A 241 -21.07 5.79 12.81
N ALA A 242 -19.90 5.20 13.09
CA ALA A 242 -19.21 4.29 12.19
C ALA A 242 -19.58 2.81 12.43
N SER A 243 -20.60 2.54 13.26
CA SER A 243 -21.07 1.19 13.55
C SER A 243 -21.39 0.39 12.28
N GLU A 244 -20.98 -0.88 12.22
CA GLU A 244 -21.23 -1.75 11.05
C GLU A 244 -20.52 -1.38 9.74
N LEU A 245 -19.84 -0.23 9.66
CA LEU A 245 -18.97 0.09 8.53
C LEU A 245 -17.73 -0.80 8.57
N ARG A 246 -17.25 -1.20 7.40
CA ARG A 246 -16.03 -1.98 7.23
C ARG A 246 -15.07 -1.22 6.34
N VAL A 247 -13.82 -1.16 6.73
CA VAL A 247 -12.75 -0.61 5.89
C VAL A 247 -11.86 -1.75 5.44
N ARG A 248 -11.55 -1.79 4.15
CA ARG A 248 -10.62 -2.75 3.56
C ARG A 248 -9.54 -1.98 2.84
N ALA A 249 -8.28 -2.26 3.19
CA ALA A 249 -7.14 -1.62 2.59
C ALA A 249 -6.46 -2.55 1.58
N THR A 250 -6.05 -2.02 0.42
CA THR A 250 -5.21 -2.71 -0.56
C THR A 250 -4.22 -1.73 -1.19
N GLY A 251 -3.15 -2.21 -1.80
CA GLY A 251 -2.13 -1.37 -2.43
C GLY A 251 -0.73 -1.92 -2.26
N GLY A 252 0.22 -1.38 -3.01
CA GLY A 252 1.58 -1.93 -3.07
C GLY A 252 2.27 -2.00 -1.70
N HIS A 253 2.11 -0.97 -0.87
CA HIS A 253 2.69 -0.93 0.49
C HIS A 253 2.09 -1.99 1.41
N LEU A 254 0.78 -2.23 1.32
CA LEU A 254 0.07 -3.22 2.13
C LEU A 254 0.45 -4.64 1.72
N PHE A 255 0.55 -4.91 0.41
CA PHE A 255 1.04 -6.20 -0.09
C PHE A 255 2.48 -6.47 0.32
N ALA A 256 3.34 -5.45 0.29
CA ALA A 256 4.73 -5.58 0.69
C ALA A 256 4.88 -5.89 2.19
N GLU A 257 4.14 -5.20 3.07
CA GLU A 257 4.12 -5.48 4.52
C GLU A 257 3.56 -6.87 4.83
N GLU A 258 2.41 -7.22 4.23
CA GLU A 258 1.76 -8.51 4.42
C GLU A 258 2.69 -9.66 4.01
N SER A 259 3.35 -9.53 2.85
CA SER A 259 4.32 -10.53 2.37
C SER A 259 5.53 -10.64 3.29
N GLU A 260 6.10 -9.52 3.74
CA GLU A 260 7.21 -9.55 4.69
C GLU A 260 6.82 -10.24 5.99
N ARG A 261 5.63 -9.91 6.53
CA ARG A 261 5.13 -10.49 7.78
C ARG A 261 4.97 -12.00 7.66
N ILE A 262 4.32 -12.47 6.60
CA ILE A 262 4.14 -13.91 6.33
C ILE A 262 5.50 -14.60 6.22
N ILE A 263 6.43 -14.06 5.43
CA ILE A 263 7.77 -14.64 5.25
C ILE A 263 8.52 -14.70 6.60
N ARG A 264 8.46 -13.63 7.40
CA ARG A 264 9.11 -13.57 8.71
C ARG A 264 8.53 -14.59 9.70
N GLU A 265 7.21 -14.72 9.72
CA GLU A 265 6.50 -15.70 10.55
C GLU A 265 6.83 -17.14 10.13
N ASP A 266 6.89 -17.40 8.82
CA ASP A 266 7.24 -18.72 8.29
C ASP A 266 8.71 -19.06 8.52
N ILE A 267 9.64 -18.12 8.37
CA ILE A 267 11.06 -18.34 8.67
C ILE A 267 11.23 -18.65 10.16
N THR A 268 10.60 -17.87 11.05
CA THR A 268 10.76 -18.08 12.50
C THR A 268 10.14 -19.40 12.97
N ARG A 269 8.93 -19.74 12.50
CA ARG A 269 8.28 -21.01 12.83
C ARG A 269 8.97 -22.21 12.17
N GLY A 270 9.28 -22.09 10.89
CA GLY A 270 9.91 -23.13 10.08
C GLY A 270 11.31 -23.48 10.57
N LEU A 271 12.14 -22.48 10.83
CA LEU A 271 13.48 -22.68 11.39
C LEU A 271 13.40 -23.31 12.78
N GLY A 272 12.48 -22.84 13.63
CA GLY A 272 12.24 -23.43 14.96
C GLY A 272 11.86 -24.90 14.88
N LEU A 273 10.93 -25.25 13.99
CA LEU A 273 10.50 -26.64 13.78
C LEU A 273 11.63 -27.52 13.24
N CYS A 274 12.39 -27.03 12.24
CA CYS A 274 13.53 -27.74 11.69
C CYS A 274 14.60 -28.01 12.76
N LEU A 275 14.88 -27.03 13.62
CA LEU A 275 15.84 -27.18 14.71
C LEU A 275 15.39 -28.24 15.71
N VAL A 276 14.12 -28.21 16.13
CA VAL A 276 13.55 -29.21 17.04
C VAL A 276 13.58 -30.61 16.41
N LEU A 277 13.23 -30.73 15.13
CA LEU A 277 13.23 -32.00 14.43
C LEU A 277 14.65 -32.57 14.27
N ALA A 278 15.62 -31.72 13.95
CA ALA A 278 17.03 -32.09 13.92
C ALA A 278 17.54 -32.57 15.28
N LEU A 279 17.17 -31.87 16.37
CA LEU A 279 17.47 -32.28 17.75
C LEU A 279 16.92 -33.66 18.09
N LEU A 280 15.65 -33.92 17.73
CA LEU A 280 14.97 -35.19 17.97
C LEU A 280 15.59 -36.33 17.15
N LEU A 281 15.87 -36.09 15.86
CA LEU A 281 16.53 -37.07 14.99
C LEU A 281 17.93 -37.43 15.51
N LEU A 282 18.71 -36.43 15.95
CA LEU A 282 20.02 -36.67 16.55
C LEU A 282 19.93 -37.44 17.87
N ALA A 283 18.97 -37.08 18.74
CA ALA A 283 18.74 -37.78 20.00
C ALA A 283 18.34 -39.24 19.77
N TRP A 284 17.47 -39.48 18.80
CA TRP A 284 17.03 -40.82 18.41
C TRP A 284 18.16 -41.64 17.78
N GLY A 285 18.85 -41.09 16.77
CA GLY A 285 19.90 -41.80 16.03
C GLY A 285 21.13 -42.13 16.88
N LEU A 286 21.52 -41.24 17.79
CA LEU A 286 22.69 -41.45 18.67
C LEU A 286 22.31 -42.10 20.01
N ARG A 287 21.01 -42.32 20.28
CA ARG A 287 20.48 -42.79 21.58
C ARG A 287 20.99 -41.97 22.78
N LEU A 288 21.21 -40.68 22.55
CA LEU A 288 21.73 -39.75 23.56
C LEU A 288 20.56 -38.98 24.18
N ALA A 289 20.69 -38.65 25.48
CA ALA A 289 19.74 -37.77 26.14
C ALA A 289 19.69 -36.40 25.41
N PRO A 290 18.50 -35.75 25.32
CA PRO A 290 18.29 -34.57 24.48
C PRO A 290 19.19 -33.37 24.83
N TRP A 291 19.69 -33.28 26.06
CA TRP A 291 20.65 -32.23 26.46
C TRP A 291 22.07 -32.48 25.91
N ARG A 292 22.45 -33.75 25.67
CA ARG A 292 23.74 -34.12 25.05
C ARG A 292 23.73 -33.92 23.54
N THR A 293 22.56 -34.01 22.90
CA THR A 293 22.42 -33.74 21.47
C THR A 293 22.36 -32.26 21.14
N ALA A 294 21.83 -31.43 22.05
CA ALA A 294 21.96 -29.98 21.94
C ALA A 294 23.43 -29.52 21.92
N LEU A 295 24.31 -30.15 22.71
CA LEU A 295 25.75 -29.91 22.70
C LEU A 295 26.43 -30.30 21.36
N LEU A 296 25.85 -31.25 20.61
CA LEU A 296 26.35 -31.70 19.32
C LEU A 296 25.89 -30.83 18.14
N LEU A 297 24.90 -29.94 18.34
CA LEU A 297 24.48 -28.96 17.34
C LEU A 297 25.27 -27.64 17.41
N ALA A 298 25.97 -27.38 18.52
CA ALA A 298 26.83 -26.20 18.65
C ALA A 298 27.96 -26.11 17.58
N PRO A 299 28.54 -27.22 17.07
CA PRO A 299 29.48 -27.19 15.97
C PRO A 299 28.81 -27.10 14.58
N THR A 300 27.56 -27.57 14.41
CA THR A 300 26.88 -27.52 13.12
C THR A 300 26.26 -26.14 12.85
N SER A 301 25.88 -25.40 13.90
CA SER A 301 25.55 -23.98 13.79
C SER A 301 26.75 -23.11 13.39
N TRP A 302 27.99 -23.59 13.58
CA TRP A 302 29.21 -22.93 13.07
C TRP A 302 29.37 -23.03 11.55
N GLY A 303 28.80 -24.06 10.90
CA GLY A 303 28.90 -24.26 9.45
C GLY A 303 27.82 -23.56 8.62
N LEU A 304 26.86 -22.90 9.28
CA LEU A 304 25.71 -22.22 8.67
C LEU A 304 25.84 -20.67 8.66
N VAL A 305 26.91 -20.14 9.26
CA VAL A 305 27.31 -18.72 9.25
C VAL A 305 28.48 -18.55 8.29
#